data_AF-A0A1F8GEY6-F1
#
_entry.id   AF-A0A1F8GEY6-F1
#
_cell.length_a   1.000
_cell.length_b   1.000
_cell.length_c   1.000
_cell.angle_alpha   90.00
_cell.angle_beta   90.00
_cell.angle_gamma   90.00
#
_symmetry.space_group_name_H-M   'P 1'
#
loop_
_entity.id
_entity.type
_entity.pdbx_description
1 polymer ?
#
loop_
_entity_poly.entity_id
_entity_poly.type
_entity_poly.pdbx_seq_one_letter_code
_entity_poly.pdbx_strand_id
1 'polypeptide(L)'
;MVITSKSLQRSNIAFVFKQEGFSVPENGDFAILYTGESAKGANFIDDPVMRLKVYHLPKLKMTFTLEGIRFRVDHDTEDGNLNPAIVSEGLSAYRNLFSKCNLESFGFNFDIIYRFDNTLQLNHLFSRIADNKILEKNDLTALGVQFTLQRPDRSETYFLKIVSPLELATHINYHFDSNRLPEENNLKELFEKSYNDVDEVIKNLRF
;
A
#
# COMPACT_ATOMS: atom_id res chain seq x y z
N MET A 1 1.74 -9.82 -24.53
CA MET A 1 1.08 -8.57 -24.11
C MET A 1 2.13 -7.66 -23.52
N VAL A 2 2.19 -6.39 -23.92
CA VAL A 2 3.21 -5.44 -23.47
C VAL A 2 2.57 -4.37 -22.60
N ILE A 3 3.19 -4.07 -21.45
CA ILE A 3 2.78 -2.95 -20.60
C ILE A 3 3.11 -1.65 -21.34
N THR A 4 2.10 -0.84 -21.63
CA THR A 4 2.25 0.45 -22.32
C THR A 4 2.33 1.62 -21.35
N SER A 5 1.73 1.51 -20.17
CA SER A 5 1.93 2.46 -19.07
C SER A 5 1.72 1.80 -17.71
N LYS A 6 2.35 2.39 -16.70
CA LYS A 6 2.25 2.06 -15.27
C LYS A 6 1.97 3.36 -14.53
N SER A 7 0.99 3.38 -13.65
CA SER A 7 0.64 4.56 -12.85
C SER A 7 0.33 4.15 -11.42
N LEU A 8 1.14 4.62 -10.48
CA LEU A 8 0.92 4.46 -9.05
C LEU A 8 -0.22 5.40 -8.61
N GLN A 9 -1.28 4.84 -8.05
CA GLN A 9 -2.41 5.61 -7.52
C GLN A 9 -2.21 5.95 -6.05
N ARG A 10 -1.67 5.00 -5.28
CA ARG A 10 -1.37 5.15 -3.86
C ARG A 10 -0.19 4.30 -3.48
N SER A 11 0.57 4.78 -2.52
CA SER A 11 1.54 3.97 -1.80
C SER A 11 1.50 4.27 -0.32
N ASN A 12 1.83 3.28 0.49
CA ASN A 12 2.03 3.49 1.91
C ASN A 12 3.12 2.60 2.49
N ILE A 13 3.61 3.05 3.64
CA ILE A 13 4.40 2.24 4.56
C ILE A 13 3.57 2.03 5.83
N ALA A 14 3.56 0.81 6.34
CA ALA A 14 2.85 0.42 7.53
C ALA A 14 3.80 -0.24 8.54
N PHE A 15 3.56 0.04 9.81
CA PHE A 15 4.24 -0.53 10.96
C PHE A 15 3.18 -1.13 11.88
N VAL A 16 3.40 -2.36 12.31
CA VAL A 16 2.53 -3.05 13.26
C VAL A 16 3.34 -3.28 14.53
N PHE A 17 2.79 -2.85 15.66
CA PHE A 17 3.42 -2.99 16.96
C PHE A 17 2.85 -4.18 17.71
N LYS A 18 3.65 -4.80 18.57
CA LYS A 18 3.14 -5.80 19.51
C LYS A 18 2.15 -5.15 20.46
N GLN A 19 1.04 -5.84 20.71
CA GLN A 19 0.03 -5.38 21.67
C GLN A 19 0.62 -5.18 23.08
N GLU A 20 1.54 -6.04 23.50
CA GLU A 20 2.25 -5.93 24.77
C GLU A 20 3.24 -4.76 24.75
N GLY A 21 3.03 -3.80 25.65
CA GLY A 21 3.88 -2.61 25.75
C GLY A 21 3.57 -1.53 24.72
N PHE A 22 2.50 -1.66 23.94
CA PHE A 22 2.06 -0.58 23.05
C PHE A 22 1.41 0.55 23.84
N SER A 23 1.93 1.77 23.64
CA SER A 23 1.37 3.01 24.18
C SER A 23 0.90 3.89 23.04
N VAL A 24 -0.38 4.26 23.04
CA VAL A 24 -0.93 5.22 22.07
C VAL A 24 -0.30 6.60 22.33
N PRO A 25 0.34 7.24 21.34
CA PRO A 25 0.88 8.59 21.50
C PRO A 25 -0.22 9.62 21.75
N GLU A 26 0.11 10.69 22.47
CA GLU A 26 -0.81 11.79 22.70
C GLU A 26 -1.00 12.60 21.41
N ASN A 27 -2.12 13.31 21.29
CA ASN A 27 -2.40 14.15 20.11
C ASN A 27 -1.34 15.25 19.94
N GLY A 28 -0.81 15.75 21.06
CA GLY A 28 0.29 16.70 21.08
C GLY A 28 1.56 16.15 20.42
N ASP A 29 1.85 14.86 20.58
CA ASP A 29 3.03 14.21 20.01
C ASP A 29 2.96 14.18 18.48
N PHE A 30 1.78 13.96 17.90
CA PHE A 30 1.56 14.06 16.45
C PHE A 30 1.71 15.50 15.94
N ALA A 31 1.15 16.47 16.66
CA ALA A 31 1.15 17.87 16.24
C ALA A 31 2.56 18.48 16.22
N ILE A 32 3.44 18.06 17.13
CA ILE A 32 4.82 18.59 17.18
C ILE A 32 5.74 18.02 16.11
N LEU A 33 5.39 16.89 15.47
CA LEU A 33 6.19 16.30 14.39
C LEU A 33 6.39 17.27 13.23
N TYR A 34 5.36 18.08 12.93
CA TYR A 34 5.34 18.97 11.78
C TYR A 34 4.87 20.34 12.22
N THR A 35 5.67 21.37 11.94
CA THR A 35 5.39 22.76 12.35
C THR A 35 5.69 23.74 11.22
N GLY A 36 5.16 24.96 11.32
CA GLY A 36 5.39 26.02 10.33
C GLY A 36 4.79 25.66 8.97
N GLU A 37 5.58 25.81 7.90
CA GLU A 37 5.09 25.61 6.53
C GLU A 37 4.68 24.16 6.22
N SER A 38 5.32 23.15 6.83
CA SER A 38 4.95 21.74 6.59
C SER A 38 3.60 21.36 7.18
N ALA A 39 3.17 22.05 8.25
CA ALA A 39 1.87 21.84 8.90
C ALA A 39 0.75 22.74 8.33
N LYS A 40 1.01 23.52 7.29
CA LYS A 40 0.03 24.47 6.77
C LYS A 40 -1.17 23.73 6.16
N GLY A 41 -2.36 23.99 6.72
CA GLY A 41 -3.60 23.32 6.33
C GLY A 41 -3.74 21.91 6.91
N ALA A 42 -2.89 21.53 7.88
CA ALA A 42 -2.99 20.24 8.53
C ALA A 42 -4.33 20.06 9.25
N ASN A 43 -4.84 18.83 9.26
CA ASN A 43 -6.06 18.47 9.95
C ASN A 43 -5.84 17.20 10.76
N PHE A 44 -6.35 17.17 12.00
CA PHE A 44 -6.22 16.04 12.89
C PHE A 44 -7.60 15.53 13.31
N ILE A 45 -7.82 14.24 13.16
CA ILE A 45 -9.05 13.55 13.55
C ILE A 45 -8.66 12.51 14.61
N ASP A 46 -9.37 12.53 15.73
CA ASP A 46 -9.24 11.55 16.80
C ASP A 46 -10.61 10.92 17.04
N ASP A 47 -10.75 9.64 16.68
CA ASP A 47 -11.94 8.84 16.95
C ASP A 47 -11.60 7.76 18.00
N PRO A 48 -11.93 8.01 19.29
CA PRO A 48 -11.63 7.05 20.35
C PRO A 48 -12.49 5.78 20.25
N VAL A 49 -13.66 5.83 19.62
CA VAL A 49 -14.55 4.67 19.47
C VAL A 49 -13.94 3.70 18.47
N MET A 50 -13.45 4.22 17.34
CA MET A 50 -12.75 3.43 16.32
C MET A 50 -11.26 3.19 16.63
N ARG A 51 -10.74 3.75 17.74
CA ARG A 51 -9.32 3.74 18.10
C ARG A 51 -8.43 4.22 16.94
N LEU A 52 -8.87 5.30 16.33
CA LEU A 52 -8.33 5.83 15.09
C LEU A 52 -7.84 7.26 15.30
N LYS A 53 -6.58 7.53 14.95
CA LYS A 53 -6.03 8.88 14.82
C LYS A 53 -5.59 9.08 13.38
N VAL A 54 -6.02 10.18 12.76
CA VAL A 54 -5.65 10.54 11.38
C VAL A 54 -5.09 11.95 11.39
N TYR A 55 -3.84 12.11 10.97
CA TYR A 55 -3.19 13.38 10.76
C TYR A 55 -2.93 13.60 9.27
N HIS A 56 -3.70 14.50 8.67
CA HIS A 56 -3.58 14.87 7.28
C HIS A 56 -2.66 16.07 7.13
N LEU A 57 -1.63 15.94 6.28
CA LEU A 57 -0.61 16.95 6.00
C LEU A 57 -0.62 17.28 4.50
N PRO A 58 -1.47 18.23 4.05
CA PRO A 58 -1.63 18.52 2.62
C PRO A 58 -0.33 18.97 1.94
N LYS A 59 0.52 19.73 2.65
CA LYS A 59 1.79 20.24 2.11
C LYS A 59 2.79 19.14 1.79
N LEU A 60 2.75 18.04 2.52
CA LEU A 60 3.55 16.86 2.26
C LEU A 60 2.83 15.85 1.36
N LYS A 61 1.55 16.08 1.05
CA LYS A 61 0.66 15.11 0.40
C LYS A 61 0.68 13.77 1.13
N MET A 62 0.65 13.81 2.46
CA MET A 62 0.74 12.62 3.30
C MET A 62 -0.38 12.58 4.34
N THR A 63 -0.78 11.36 4.68
CA THR A 63 -1.73 11.10 5.76
C THR A 63 -1.15 10.06 6.69
N PHE A 64 -1.04 10.41 7.96
CA PHE A 64 -0.53 9.55 9.02
C PHE A 64 -1.75 8.98 9.76
N THR A 65 -1.88 7.67 9.77
CA THR A 65 -3.02 6.97 10.36
C THR A 65 -2.52 6.01 11.43
N LEU A 66 -3.02 6.15 12.65
CA LEU A 66 -2.87 5.15 13.69
C LEU A 66 -4.23 4.49 13.93
N GLU A 67 -4.32 3.19 13.69
CA GLU A 67 -5.51 2.36 13.88
C GLU A 67 -5.16 1.21 14.82
N GLY A 68 -5.59 1.30 16.08
CA GLY A 68 -5.18 0.36 17.12
C GLY A 68 -3.65 0.32 17.28
N ILE A 69 -3.03 -0.82 16.94
CA ILE A 69 -1.58 -1.06 16.99
C ILE A 69 -0.89 -0.89 15.62
N ARG A 70 -1.62 -0.45 14.59
CA ARG A 70 -1.08 -0.27 13.24
C ARG A 70 -0.92 1.20 12.94
N PHE A 71 0.31 1.62 12.70
CA PHE A 71 0.62 2.95 12.21
C PHE A 71 0.96 2.90 10.73
N ARG A 72 0.39 3.81 9.93
CA ARG A 72 0.56 3.85 8.49
C ARG A 72 0.77 5.28 8.02
N VAL A 73 1.63 5.45 7.03
CA VAL A 73 1.80 6.72 6.33
C VAL A 73 1.46 6.48 4.88
N ASP A 74 0.39 7.11 4.43
CA ASP A 74 -0.07 7.11 3.05
C ASP A 74 0.48 8.35 2.32
N HIS A 75 0.91 8.18 1.08
CA HIS A 75 1.27 9.29 0.18
C HIS A 75 0.31 9.35 -0.99
N ASP A 76 -0.23 10.53 -1.25
CA ASP A 76 -1.08 10.81 -2.40
C ASP A 76 -0.22 11.09 -3.64
N THR A 77 -0.15 10.12 -4.55
CA THR A 77 0.72 10.14 -5.73
C THR A 77 0.00 10.77 -6.91
N GLU A 78 -0.09 12.10 -6.94
CA GLU A 78 -0.75 12.84 -8.02
C GLU A 78 -0.09 12.67 -9.40
N ASP A 79 1.23 12.46 -9.45
CA ASP A 79 1.98 12.36 -10.70
C ASP A 79 2.15 10.92 -11.21
N GLY A 80 1.59 9.95 -10.48
CA GLY A 80 1.67 8.54 -10.83
C GLY A 80 3.01 7.88 -10.52
N ASN A 81 3.93 8.58 -9.86
CA ASN A 81 5.28 8.09 -9.57
C ASN A 81 5.46 7.69 -8.11
N LEU A 82 6.39 6.78 -7.88
CA LEU A 82 6.81 6.40 -6.53
C LEU A 82 7.57 7.57 -5.89
N ASN A 83 7.21 7.90 -4.64
CA ASN A 83 7.93 8.89 -3.85
C ASN A 83 8.63 8.23 -2.66
N PRO A 84 9.96 8.03 -2.70
CA PRO A 84 10.72 7.44 -1.61
C PRO A 84 10.71 8.28 -0.31
N ALA A 85 10.32 9.55 -0.36
CA ALA A 85 10.23 10.40 0.83
C ALA A 85 9.26 9.86 1.88
N ILE A 86 8.25 9.08 1.47
CA ILE A 86 7.32 8.42 2.40
C ILE A 86 8.04 7.51 3.41
N VAL A 87 9.17 6.92 3.01
CA VAL A 87 9.98 6.07 3.89
C VAL A 87 10.69 6.91 4.94
N SER A 88 11.29 8.05 4.55
CA SER A 88 11.93 8.98 5.49
C SER A 88 10.93 9.54 6.49
N GLU A 89 9.79 10.01 6.00
CA GLU A 89 8.73 10.59 6.84
C GLU A 89 8.11 9.54 7.77
N GLY A 90 7.84 8.34 7.26
CA GLY A 90 7.34 7.22 8.04
C GLY A 90 8.32 6.78 9.13
N LEU A 91 9.62 6.69 8.82
CA LEU A 91 10.66 6.37 9.81
C LEU A 91 10.83 7.47 10.85
N SER A 92 10.81 8.73 10.44
CA SER A 92 10.90 9.87 11.36
C SER A 92 9.74 9.84 12.35
N ALA A 93 8.50 9.71 11.87
CA ALA A 93 7.33 9.63 12.73
C ALA A 93 7.35 8.36 13.61
N TYR A 94 7.76 7.21 13.05
CA TYR A 94 7.95 5.97 13.80
C TYR A 94 8.90 6.18 15.00
N ARG A 95 10.08 6.76 14.74
CA ARG A 95 11.12 6.96 15.76
C ARG A 95 10.69 7.96 16.84
N ASN A 96 9.98 9.01 16.47
CA ASN A 96 9.54 10.04 17.42
C ASN A 96 8.35 9.58 18.26
N LEU A 97 7.33 8.96 17.64
CA LEU A 97 6.09 8.60 18.33
C LEU A 97 6.16 7.25 19.05
N PHE A 98 6.93 6.30 18.51
CA PHE A 98 6.86 4.90 18.91
C PHE A 98 8.21 4.33 19.36
N SER A 99 9.17 5.18 19.77
CA SER A 99 10.50 4.79 20.24
C SER A 99 10.51 3.73 21.35
N LYS A 100 9.44 3.66 22.15
CA LYS A 100 9.28 2.70 23.26
C LYS A 100 8.42 1.49 22.92
N CYS A 101 7.79 1.47 21.74
CA CYS A 101 6.94 0.38 21.32
C CYS A 101 7.78 -0.70 20.60
N ASN A 102 7.41 -1.96 20.81
CA ASN A 102 8.05 -3.07 20.13
C ASN A 102 7.40 -3.28 18.76
N LEU A 103 8.19 -3.21 17.70
CA LEU A 103 7.73 -3.60 16.36
C LEU A 103 7.45 -5.10 16.33
N GLU A 104 6.36 -5.48 15.68
CA GLU A 104 6.01 -6.86 15.33
C GLU A 104 6.36 -7.14 13.88
N SER A 105 5.90 -6.26 12.98
CA SER A 105 6.11 -6.37 11.54
C SER A 105 6.02 -4.99 10.88
N PHE A 106 6.46 -4.92 9.63
CA PHE A 106 6.26 -3.74 8.78
C PHE A 106 5.89 -4.16 7.36
N GLY A 107 5.44 -3.22 6.55
CA GLY A 107 5.02 -3.53 5.20
C GLY A 107 4.84 -2.33 4.31
N PHE A 108 4.61 -2.62 3.03
CA PHE A 108 4.34 -1.64 2.00
C PHE A 108 3.11 -2.05 1.24
N ASN A 109 2.27 -1.07 0.91
CA ASN A 109 1.15 -1.32 0.02
C ASN A 109 1.23 -0.40 -1.20
N PHE A 110 0.87 -0.95 -2.36
CA PHE A 110 0.88 -0.23 -3.63
C PHE A 110 -0.43 -0.47 -4.37
N ASP A 111 -1.07 0.61 -4.81
CA ASP A 111 -2.18 0.58 -5.75
C ASP A 111 -1.67 1.04 -7.12
N ILE A 112 -1.60 0.15 -8.10
CA ILE A 112 -1.02 0.43 -9.42
C ILE A 112 -2.01 0.09 -10.52
N ILE A 113 -2.18 1.01 -11.47
CA ILE A 113 -2.89 0.78 -12.73
C ILE A 113 -1.87 0.46 -13.82
N TYR A 114 -2.02 -0.69 -14.45
CA TYR A 114 -1.29 -1.10 -15.63
C TYR A 114 -2.16 -0.97 -16.87
N ARG A 115 -1.60 -0.44 -17.95
CA ARG A 115 -2.23 -0.42 -19.27
C ARG A 115 -1.47 -1.29 -20.25
N PHE A 116 -2.18 -1.88 -21.20
CA PHE A 116 -1.63 -2.80 -22.18
C PHE A 116 -1.95 -2.39 -23.62
N ASP A 117 -1.17 -2.94 -24.54
CA ASP A 117 -1.35 -2.77 -25.99
C ASP A 117 -2.49 -3.63 -26.57
N ASN A 118 -2.86 -4.70 -25.87
CA ASN A 118 -3.86 -5.67 -26.29
C ASN A 118 -5.00 -5.78 -25.28
N THR A 119 -6.17 -6.19 -25.76
CA THR A 119 -7.36 -6.40 -24.93
C THR A 119 -7.20 -7.60 -24.01
N LEU A 120 -7.42 -7.37 -22.71
CA LEU A 120 -7.56 -8.37 -21.67
C LEU A 120 -8.87 -9.15 -21.90
N GLN A 121 -8.78 -10.42 -22.30
CA GLN A 121 -9.95 -11.22 -22.66
C GLN A 121 -10.66 -11.80 -21.43
N LEU A 122 -11.47 -10.96 -20.77
CA LEU A 122 -12.27 -11.29 -19.58
C LEU A 122 -13.04 -12.62 -19.69
N ASN A 123 -13.80 -12.82 -20.76
CA ASN A 123 -14.62 -14.03 -20.95
C ASN A 123 -13.75 -15.28 -21.12
N HIS A 124 -12.62 -15.16 -21.81
CA HIS A 124 -11.68 -16.26 -21.97
C HIS A 124 -11.05 -16.65 -20.63
N LEU A 125 -10.70 -15.69 -19.78
CA LEU A 125 -10.20 -15.95 -18.44
C LEU A 125 -11.25 -16.59 -17.53
N PHE A 126 -12.48 -16.07 -17.55
CA PHE A 126 -13.60 -16.64 -16.79
C PHE A 126 -13.87 -18.09 -17.16
N SER A 127 -13.80 -18.43 -18.46
CA SER A 127 -14.05 -19.80 -18.94
C SER A 127 -13.07 -20.85 -18.40
N ARG A 128 -11.90 -20.42 -17.90
CA ARG A 128 -10.90 -21.30 -17.29
C ARG A 128 -11.20 -21.66 -15.84
N ILE A 129 -12.11 -20.93 -15.20
CA ILE A 129 -12.45 -21.08 -13.77
C ILE A 129 -13.92 -21.40 -13.52
N ALA A 130 -14.81 -21.10 -14.48
CA ALA A 130 -16.24 -21.31 -14.37
C ALA A 130 -16.87 -21.65 -15.74
N ASP A 131 -18.04 -22.31 -15.72
CA ASP A 131 -18.78 -22.70 -16.92
C ASP A 131 -19.36 -21.46 -17.63
N ASN A 132 -19.16 -21.37 -18.94
CA ASN A 132 -19.67 -20.30 -19.80
C ASN A 132 -21.20 -20.20 -19.83
N LYS A 133 -21.93 -21.25 -19.42
CA LYS A 133 -23.39 -21.19 -19.24
C LYS A 133 -23.84 -20.04 -18.34
N ILE A 134 -22.99 -19.63 -17.39
CA ILE A 134 -23.27 -18.49 -16.50
C ILE A 134 -23.39 -17.18 -17.30
N LEU A 135 -22.65 -17.07 -18.41
CA LEU A 135 -22.63 -15.86 -19.26
C LEU A 135 -23.75 -15.84 -20.32
N GLU A 136 -24.52 -16.91 -20.50
CA GLU A 136 -25.62 -16.95 -21.49
C GLU A 136 -26.73 -15.93 -21.18
N LYS A 137 -26.86 -15.52 -19.92
CA LYS A 137 -27.87 -14.56 -19.44
C LYS A 137 -27.28 -13.36 -18.71
N ASN A 138 -25.95 -13.27 -18.61
CA ASN A 138 -25.28 -12.25 -17.80
C ASN A 138 -24.03 -11.74 -18.53
N ASP A 139 -23.79 -10.43 -18.46
CA ASP A 139 -22.56 -9.83 -18.95
C ASP A 139 -21.49 -9.83 -17.85
N LEU A 140 -20.30 -10.34 -18.17
CA LEU A 140 -19.15 -10.26 -17.28
C LEU A 140 -18.56 -8.85 -17.32
N THR A 141 -18.81 -8.06 -16.27
CA THR A 141 -18.34 -6.66 -16.18
C THR A 141 -16.98 -6.51 -15.51
N ALA A 142 -16.58 -7.46 -14.67
CA ALA A 142 -15.28 -7.46 -14.00
C ALA A 142 -14.85 -8.87 -13.59
N LEU A 143 -13.54 -9.11 -13.59
CA LEU A 143 -12.91 -10.31 -13.07
C LEU A 143 -11.62 -9.92 -12.34
N GLY A 144 -11.36 -10.60 -11.23
CA GLY A 144 -10.10 -10.46 -10.53
C GLY A 144 -9.64 -11.76 -9.90
N VAL A 145 -8.36 -11.78 -9.54
CA VAL A 145 -7.71 -12.88 -8.82
C VAL A 145 -6.98 -12.31 -7.63
N GLN A 146 -7.00 -13.06 -6.53
CA GLN A 146 -6.18 -12.80 -5.36
C GLN A 146 -5.30 -14.02 -5.11
N PHE A 147 -4.04 -13.79 -4.79
CA PHE A 147 -3.12 -14.84 -4.33
C PHE A 147 -2.07 -14.25 -3.39
N THR A 148 -1.49 -15.12 -2.56
CA THR A 148 -0.41 -14.77 -1.65
C THR A 148 0.80 -15.65 -1.94
N LEU A 149 1.97 -15.03 -2.07
CA LEU A 149 3.25 -15.71 -2.16
C LEU A 149 3.93 -15.65 -0.79
N GLN A 150 4.16 -16.81 -0.18
CA GLN A 150 4.92 -16.92 1.06
C GLN A 150 6.41 -17.06 0.73
N ARG A 151 7.23 -16.13 1.22
CA ARG A 151 8.69 -16.18 1.16
C ARG A 151 9.27 -16.38 2.57
N PRO A 152 10.56 -16.73 2.70
CA PRO A 152 11.18 -16.95 4.00
C PRO A 152 11.14 -15.74 4.94
N ASP A 153 11.21 -14.53 4.37
CA ASP A 153 11.34 -13.25 5.07
C ASP A 153 10.07 -12.38 5.02
N ARG A 154 9.09 -12.75 4.20
CA ARG A 154 7.90 -11.93 3.94
C ARG A 154 6.75 -12.72 3.31
N SER A 155 5.55 -12.15 3.39
CA SER A 155 4.42 -12.53 2.54
C SER A 155 4.07 -11.39 1.57
N GLU A 156 3.69 -11.77 0.36
CA GLU A 156 3.32 -10.84 -0.72
C GLU A 156 1.91 -11.18 -1.16
N THR A 157 0.93 -10.33 -0.91
CA THR A 157 -0.46 -10.56 -1.34
C THR A 157 -0.80 -9.65 -2.51
N TYR A 158 -1.26 -10.25 -3.59
CA TYR A 158 -1.65 -9.56 -4.82
C TYR A 158 -3.14 -9.66 -5.02
N PHE A 159 -3.78 -8.53 -5.30
CA PHE A 159 -5.17 -8.41 -5.72
C PHE A 159 -5.17 -7.77 -7.10
N LEU A 160 -5.51 -8.54 -8.13
CA LEU A 160 -5.44 -8.11 -9.52
C LEU A 160 -6.86 -8.12 -10.08
N LYS A 161 -7.30 -7.01 -10.65
CA LYS A 161 -8.64 -6.86 -11.21
C LYS A 161 -8.58 -6.20 -12.57
N ILE A 162 -9.18 -6.82 -13.56
CA ILE A 162 -9.38 -6.20 -14.87
C ILE A 162 -10.50 -5.18 -14.70
N VAL A 163 -10.19 -3.90 -14.87
CA VAL A 163 -11.12 -2.78 -14.64
C VAL A 163 -11.62 -2.17 -15.94
N SER A 164 -10.90 -2.38 -17.04
CA SER A 164 -11.35 -2.07 -18.40
C SER A 164 -10.65 -3.00 -19.40
N PRO A 165 -11.07 -3.05 -20.67
CA PRO A 165 -10.47 -3.94 -21.67
C PRO A 165 -8.96 -3.82 -21.81
N LEU A 166 -8.36 -2.67 -21.46
CA LEU A 166 -6.91 -2.43 -21.57
C LEU A 166 -6.24 -2.16 -20.22
N GLU A 167 -6.98 -2.22 -19.10
CA GLU A 167 -6.47 -1.82 -17.79
C GLU A 167 -6.62 -2.90 -16.73
N LEU A 168 -5.53 -3.13 -16.01
CA LEU A 168 -5.47 -3.96 -14.83
C LEU A 168 -5.19 -3.08 -13.61
N ALA A 169 -6.11 -3.06 -12.67
CA ALA A 169 -5.88 -2.50 -11.34
C ALA A 169 -5.25 -3.56 -10.45
N THR A 170 -4.23 -3.16 -9.71
CA THR A 170 -3.48 -4.05 -8.84
C THR A 170 -3.33 -3.40 -7.47
N HIS A 171 -3.63 -4.14 -6.43
CA HIS A 171 -3.32 -3.79 -5.05
C HIS A 171 -2.35 -4.86 -4.53
N ILE A 172 -1.20 -4.43 -4.02
CA ILE A 172 -0.13 -5.33 -3.57
C ILE A 172 0.23 -4.97 -2.15
N ASN A 173 0.28 -5.98 -1.29
CA ASN A 173 0.69 -5.86 0.11
C ASN A 173 1.93 -6.70 0.36
N TYR A 174 3.04 -6.03 0.67
CA TYR A 174 4.27 -6.65 1.16
C TYR A 174 4.26 -6.60 2.68
N HIS A 175 4.36 -7.76 3.34
CA HIS A 175 4.39 -7.88 4.79
C HIS A 175 5.67 -8.59 5.23
N PHE A 176 6.51 -7.91 6.00
CA PHE A 176 7.77 -8.41 6.51
C PHE A 176 7.62 -8.78 7.99
N ASP A 177 7.79 -10.06 8.29
CA ASP A 177 7.74 -10.62 9.65
C ASP A 177 9.05 -10.32 10.39
N SER A 178 9.31 -9.04 10.64
CA SER A 178 10.53 -8.56 11.30
C SER A 178 10.19 -7.61 12.43
N ASN A 179 10.75 -7.91 13.61
CA ASN A 179 10.72 -7.04 14.78
C ASN A 179 11.79 -5.94 14.76
N ARG A 180 12.55 -5.82 13.66
CA ARG A 180 13.57 -4.79 13.45
C ARG A 180 13.34 -4.09 12.11
N LEU A 181 13.34 -2.76 12.15
CA LEU A 181 13.36 -1.97 10.93
C LEU A 181 14.79 -1.93 10.35
N PRO A 182 14.94 -2.12 9.04
CA PRO A 182 16.17 -1.77 8.33
C PRO A 182 16.54 -0.29 8.53
N GLU A 183 17.82 0.01 8.34
CA GLU A 183 18.27 1.40 8.21
C GLU A 183 17.59 2.10 7.05
N GLU A 184 17.48 3.43 7.12
CA GLU A 184 16.66 4.23 6.21
C GLU A 184 16.96 3.97 4.73
N ASN A 185 18.25 3.95 4.35
CA ASN A 185 18.65 3.70 2.96
C ASN A 185 18.25 2.29 2.50
N ASN A 186 18.46 1.28 3.35
CA ASN A 186 18.06 -0.10 3.05
C ASN A 186 16.53 -0.21 2.94
N LEU A 187 15.78 0.53 3.75
CA LEU A 187 14.32 0.52 3.71
C LEU A 187 13.79 1.21 2.44
N LYS A 188 14.44 2.31 2.00
CA LYS A 188 14.14 2.97 0.72
C LYS A 188 14.39 2.04 -0.47
N GLU A 189 15.57 1.40 -0.50
CA GLU A 189 15.89 0.41 -1.52
C GLU A 189 14.89 -0.75 -1.53
N LEU A 190 14.49 -1.24 -0.35
CA LEU A 190 13.51 -2.31 -0.23
C LEU A 190 12.11 -1.87 -0.71
N PHE A 191 11.71 -0.63 -0.43
CA PHE A 191 10.45 -0.05 -0.89
C PHE A 191 10.40 0.08 -2.42
N GLU A 192 11.45 0.66 -3.01
CA GLU A 192 11.59 0.80 -4.46
C GLU A 192 11.65 -0.56 -5.17
N LYS A 193 12.43 -1.48 -4.62
CA LYS A 193 12.50 -2.85 -5.14
C LYS A 193 11.14 -3.53 -5.08
N SER A 194 10.42 -3.43 -3.96
CA SER A 194 9.09 -4.02 -3.82
C SER A 194 8.11 -3.46 -4.86
N TYR A 195 8.16 -2.15 -5.14
CA TYR A 195 7.34 -1.52 -6.20
C TYR A 195 7.69 -2.00 -7.62
N ASN A 196 8.98 -2.26 -7.89
CA ASN A 196 9.46 -2.69 -9.21
C ASN A 196 9.25 -4.20 -9.44
N ASP A 197 9.40 -5.03 -8.40
CA ASP A 197 9.21 -6.48 -8.45
C ASP A 197 7.78 -6.86 -8.87
N VAL A 198 6.78 -5.99 -8.61
CA VAL A 198 5.41 -6.18 -9.09
C VAL A 198 5.36 -6.34 -10.61
N ASP A 199 6.18 -5.61 -11.36
CA ASP A 199 6.17 -5.64 -12.82
C ASP A 199 6.52 -7.03 -13.37
N GLU A 200 7.40 -7.75 -12.67
CA GLU A 200 7.75 -9.13 -13.05
C GLU A 200 6.54 -10.05 -12.89
N VAL A 201 5.80 -9.93 -11.79
CA VAL A 201 4.57 -10.70 -11.58
C VAL A 201 3.57 -10.41 -12.69
N ILE A 202 3.31 -9.13 -12.99
CA ILE A 202 2.34 -8.73 -14.01
C ILE A 202 2.74 -9.23 -15.41
N LYS A 203 4.03 -9.16 -15.78
CA LYS A 203 4.54 -9.65 -17.07
C LYS A 203 4.38 -11.16 -17.25
N ASN A 204 4.37 -11.92 -16.15
CA ASN A 204 4.23 -13.38 -16.18
C ASN A 204 2.77 -13.86 -16.08
N LEU A 205 1.80 -12.96 -15.96
CA LEU A 205 0.39 -13.33 -15.98
C LEU A 205 -0.03 -13.77 -17.38
N ARG A 206 -0.74 -14.91 -17.43
CA ARG A 206 -1.26 -15.50 -18.67
C ARG A 206 -2.67 -15.01 -18.95
N PHE A 207 -2.80 -13.70 -19.19
CA PHE A 207 -4.05 -13.09 -19.65
C PHE A 207 -4.35 -13.43 -21.11
#